data_AF-A0A853G756-F1
#
_entry.id   AF-A0A853G756-F1
#
_cell.length_a   1.000
_cell.length_b   1.000
_cell.length_c   1.000
_cell.angle_alpha   90.00
_cell.angle_beta   90.00
_cell.angle_gamma   90.00
#
_symmetry.space_group_name_H-M   'P 1'
#
loop_
_entity.id
_entity.type
_entity.pdbx_description
1 polymer ?
#
loop_
_entity_poly.entity_id
_entity_poly.type
_entity_poly.pdbx_seq_one_letter_code
_entity_poly.pdbx_strand_id
1 'polypeptide(L)'
;MRYAVLGGGKRVRAALVYAAGLASLPSGSPAAAQNMALDSAAAAVELIHAYSLIHDDLPCMDDDVLRRGRATVHVQFNEATAMLAGDALQPLAFQALAGMPVAPALTVQAVQALAQAAGSLGMVGGQAIDCDSVGIDLTADQLRQMHGMKTGALLQASVLLGGIVTGTGSSTRSCLEQYAQAIGLAFQVVDDILDVTSDTATLGKTAGKDAACDKPTYVTVLGMDASRALLASLHDQARTALLPLGPSASRLADIADYIVGRDR
;
A
#
# COMPACT_ATOMS: atom_id res chain seq x y z
N MET A 1 -1.77 -13.94 -14.11
CA MET A 1 -2.58 -12.75 -13.76
C MET A 1 -3.75 -13.08 -12.83
N ARG A 2 -4.87 -13.66 -13.32
CA ARG A 2 -6.09 -13.90 -12.50
C ARG A 2 -5.83 -14.68 -11.21
N TYR A 3 -4.96 -15.70 -11.27
CA TYR A 3 -4.54 -16.48 -10.10
C TYR A 3 -4.03 -15.60 -8.95
N ALA A 4 -3.12 -14.67 -9.25
CA ALA A 4 -2.53 -13.77 -8.26
C ALA A 4 -3.51 -12.68 -7.82
N VAL A 5 -4.22 -12.07 -8.77
CA VAL A 5 -5.11 -10.94 -8.49
C VAL A 5 -6.34 -11.39 -7.72
N LEU A 6 -6.99 -12.50 -8.06
CA LEU A 6 -8.27 -12.93 -7.47
C LEU A 6 -8.09 -13.92 -6.30
N GLY A 7 -6.86 -14.35 -6.02
CA GLY A 7 -6.57 -15.49 -5.15
C GLY A 7 -6.68 -15.26 -3.64
N GLY A 8 -7.14 -14.09 -3.20
CA GLY A 8 -7.24 -13.67 -1.80
C GLY A 8 -6.54 -12.32 -1.54
N GLY A 9 -6.51 -11.86 -0.29
CA GLY A 9 -5.86 -10.60 0.13
C GLY A 9 -6.82 -9.63 0.83
N LYS A 10 -6.29 -8.85 1.77
CA LYS A 10 -7.07 -7.95 2.64
C LYS A 10 -7.73 -6.77 1.90
N ARG A 11 -7.24 -6.43 0.70
CA ARG A 11 -7.71 -5.29 -0.12
C ARG A 11 -7.69 -3.94 0.58
N VAL A 12 -6.72 -3.73 1.47
CA VAL A 12 -6.57 -2.46 2.22
C VAL A 12 -6.38 -1.28 1.26
N ARG A 13 -5.62 -1.44 0.18
CA ARG A 13 -5.38 -0.36 -0.81
C ARG A 13 -6.65 0.01 -1.57
N ALA A 14 -7.41 -0.98 -2.06
CA ALA A 14 -8.73 -0.71 -2.64
C ALA A 14 -9.69 -0.07 -1.62
N ALA A 15 -9.72 -0.54 -0.37
CA ALA A 15 -10.56 0.04 0.68
C ALA A 15 -10.20 1.52 0.95
N LEU A 16 -8.92 1.87 0.93
CA LEU A 16 -8.46 3.26 1.03
C LEU A 16 -8.95 4.13 -0.13
N VAL A 17 -8.91 3.62 -1.38
CA VAL A 17 -9.45 4.35 -2.55
C VAL A 17 -10.93 4.67 -2.34
N TYR A 18 -11.73 3.67 -1.98
CA TYR A 18 -13.17 3.89 -1.75
C TYR A 18 -13.43 4.82 -0.57
N ALA A 19 -12.75 4.63 0.56
CA ALA A 19 -12.94 5.45 1.75
C ALA A 19 -12.55 6.91 1.49
N ALA A 20 -11.46 7.16 0.78
CA ALA A 20 -11.04 8.50 0.40
C ALA A 20 -12.01 9.15 -0.60
N GLY A 21 -12.47 8.39 -1.59
CA GLY A 21 -13.50 8.85 -2.53
C GLY A 21 -14.79 9.26 -1.82
N LEU A 22 -15.27 8.45 -0.88
CA LEU A 22 -16.47 8.77 -0.09
C LEU A 22 -16.26 10.00 0.81
N ALA A 23 -15.08 10.13 1.43
CA ALA A 23 -14.73 11.29 2.25
C ALA A 23 -14.69 12.60 1.43
N SER A 24 -14.36 12.50 0.14
CA SER A 24 -14.31 13.61 -0.81
C SER A 24 -15.66 14.07 -1.36
N LEU A 25 -16.76 13.39 -1.03
CA LEU A 25 -18.08 13.70 -1.59
C LEU A 25 -18.97 14.46 -0.61
N PRO A 26 -19.43 15.68 -0.99
CA PRO A 26 -20.55 16.46 -0.47
C PRO A 26 -21.27 15.92 0.77
N SER A 27 -22.18 15.00 0.49
CA SER A 27 -23.07 14.27 1.42
C SER A 27 -23.91 13.24 0.63
N GLY A 28 -23.41 12.73 -0.49
CA GLY A 28 -24.20 11.93 -1.43
C GLY A 28 -23.49 10.65 -1.84
N SER A 29 -24.27 9.63 -2.19
CA SER A 29 -23.73 8.46 -2.88
C SER A 29 -23.02 8.92 -4.16
N PRO A 30 -21.88 8.31 -4.53
CA PRO A 30 -21.19 8.71 -5.74
C PRO A 30 -22.12 8.54 -6.94
N ALA A 31 -22.07 9.49 -7.88
CA ALA A 31 -22.74 9.33 -9.15
C ALA A 31 -22.23 8.06 -9.86
N ALA A 32 -23.01 7.47 -10.77
CA ALA A 32 -22.63 6.24 -11.46
C ALA A 32 -21.21 6.33 -12.08
N ALA A 33 -20.88 7.46 -12.71
CA ALA A 33 -19.55 7.71 -13.25
C ALA A 33 -18.44 7.74 -12.18
N GLN A 34 -18.70 8.33 -11.01
CA GLN A 34 -17.75 8.36 -9.90
C GLN A 34 -17.55 6.97 -9.28
N ASN A 35 -18.61 6.17 -9.16
CA ASN A 35 -18.49 4.76 -8.74
C ASN A 35 -17.59 3.98 -9.70
N MET A 36 -17.85 4.08 -11.01
CA MET A 36 -17.01 3.40 -12.03
C MET A 36 -15.55 3.87 -11.99
N ALA A 37 -15.32 5.16 -11.71
CA ALA A 37 -13.98 5.70 -11.57
C ALA A 37 -13.27 5.19 -10.30
N LEU A 38 -13.99 5.08 -9.18
CA LEU A 38 -13.48 4.48 -7.95
C LEU A 38 -13.16 3.00 -8.13
N ASP A 39 -14.02 2.23 -8.81
CA ASP A 39 -13.77 0.83 -9.16
C ASP A 39 -12.49 0.68 -9.98
N SER A 40 -12.32 1.55 -10.98
CA SER A 40 -11.15 1.55 -11.86
C SER A 40 -9.87 1.91 -11.11
N ALA A 41 -9.92 2.90 -10.21
CA ALA A 41 -8.80 3.29 -9.37
C ALA A 41 -8.44 2.21 -8.33
N ALA A 42 -9.44 1.61 -7.69
CA ALA A 42 -9.28 0.52 -6.74
C ALA A 42 -8.68 -0.73 -7.42
N ALA A 43 -9.16 -1.06 -8.62
CA ALA A 43 -8.58 -2.12 -9.43
C ALA A 43 -7.13 -1.79 -9.82
N ALA A 44 -6.84 -0.57 -10.26
CA ALA A 44 -5.51 -0.17 -10.67
C ALA A 44 -4.47 -0.33 -9.54
N VAL A 45 -4.77 0.13 -8.32
CA VAL A 45 -3.84 -0.04 -7.20
C VAL A 45 -3.66 -1.50 -6.79
N GLU A 46 -4.71 -2.33 -6.87
CA GLU A 46 -4.62 -3.76 -6.56
C GLU A 46 -3.92 -4.55 -7.67
N LEU A 47 -3.98 -4.10 -8.93
CA LEU A 47 -3.19 -4.66 -10.04
C LEU A 47 -1.71 -4.36 -9.85
N ILE A 48 -1.37 -3.12 -9.44
CA ILE A 48 0.01 -2.72 -9.09
C ILE A 48 0.53 -3.55 -7.90
N HIS A 49 -0.27 -3.64 -6.84
CA HIS A 49 0.07 -4.45 -5.67
C HIS A 49 0.19 -5.94 -5.99
N ALA A 50 -0.65 -6.47 -6.89
CA ALA A 50 -0.54 -7.87 -7.29
C ALA A 50 0.72 -8.12 -8.12
N TYR A 51 1.10 -7.23 -9.04
CA TYR A 51 2.35 -7.42 -9.79
C TYR A 51 3.55 -7.42 -8.85
N SER A 52 3.60 -6.47 -7.90
CA SER A 52 4.78 -6.31 -7.05
C SER A 52 5.05 -7.59 -6.26
N LEU A 53 4.00 -8.20 -5.70
CA LEU A 53 4.12 -9.47 -5.00
C LEU A 53 4.54 -10.63 -5.91
N ILE A 54 4.07 -10.68 -7.16
CA ILE A 54 4.47 -11.74 -8.10
C ILE A 54 5.97 -11.69 -8.38
N HIS A 55 6.51 -10.47 -8.56
CA HIS A 55 7.93 -10.28 -8.83
C HIS A 55 8.78 -10.45 -7.57
N ASP A 56 8.32 -9.92 -6.43
CA ASP A 56 8.95 -10.09 -5.10
C ASP A 56 9.15 -11.58 -4.76
N ASP A 57 8.18 -12.43 -5.09
CA ASP A 57 8.24 -13.87 -4.85
C ASP A 57 9.18 -14.64 -5.83
N LEU A 58 9.82 -14.02 -6.83
CA LEU A 58 10.68 -14.75 -7.79
C LEU A 58 11.98 -15.27 -7.16
N PRO A 59 12.62 -16.33 -7.72
CA PRO A 59 13.88 -16.86 -7.20
C PRO A 59 15.04 -15.87 -7.14
N CYS A 60 15.04 -14.86 -8.02
CA CYS A 60 16.05 -13.80 -8.02
C CYS A 60 15.75 -12.65 -7.03
N MET A 61 14.62 -12.72 -6.32
CA MET A 61 14.15 -11.75 -5.33
C MET A 61 14.08 -12.45 -3.96
N ASP A 62 12.89 -12.66 -3.38
CA ASP A 62 12.76 -13.31 -2.07
C ASP A 62 12.75 -14.86 -2.14
N ASP A 63 12.61 -15.45 -3.32
CA ASP A 63 12.51 -16.91 -3.52
C ASP A 63 11.43 -17.58 -2.63
N ASP A 64 10.30 -16.91 -2.47
CA ASP A 64 9.19 -17.39 -1.66
C ASP A 64 8.35 -18.42 -2.42
N VAL A 65 8.08 -19.58 -1.79
CA VAL A 65 7.25 -20.65 -2.38
C VAL A 65 5.77 -20.56 -2.03
N LEU A 66 5.41 -19.74 -1.01
CA LEU A 66 4.04 -19.53 -0.55
C LEU A 66 3.70 -18.04 -0.39
N ARG A 67 2.49 -17.66 -0.82
CA ARG A 67 1.87 -16.36 -0.58
C ARG A 67 0.39 -16.53 -0.25
N ARG A 68 -0.07 -15.93 0.87
CA ARG A 68 -1.49 -15.97 1.31
C ARG A 68 -2.03 -17.41 1.40
N GLY A 69 -1.20 -18.35 1.89
CA GLY A 69 -1.56 -19.77 2.02
C GLY A 69 -1.64 -20.55 0.71
N ARG A 70 -1.10 -20.02 -0.40
CA ARG A 70 -1.10 -20.65 -1.72
C ARG A 70 0.29 -20.65 -2.34
N ALA A 71 0.57 -21.58 -3.25
CA ALA A 71 1.79 -21.56 -4.05
C ALA A 71 1.95 -20.21 -4.77
N THR A 72 3.17 -19.66 -4.76
CA THR A 72 3.50 -18.46 -5.54
C THR A 72 3.37 -18.72 -7.02
N VAL A 73 3.28 -17.66 -7.84
CA VAL A 73 2.98 -17.82 -9.27
C VAL A 73 4.07 -18.62 -9.99
N HIS A 74 5.33 -18.43 -9.62
CA HIS A 74 6.44 -19.15 -10.24
C HIS A 74 6.43 -20.64 -9.86
N VAL A 75 6.06 -20.99 -8.62
CA VAL A 75 5.88 -22.38 -8.18
C VAL A 75 4.67 -23.04 -8.85
N GLN A 76 3.55 -22.34 -8.92
CA GLN A 76 2.31 -22.89 -9.48
C GLN A 76 2.39 -23.10 -10.99
N PHE A 77 3.16 -22.28 -11.70
CA PHE A 77 3.24 -22.30 -13.17
C PHE A 77 4.69 -22.45 -13.66
N ASN A 78 5.47 -21.37 -13.59
CA ASN A 78 6.92 -21.28 -13.86
C ASN A 78 7.37 -19.81 -13.78
N GLU A 79 8.68 -19.57 -13.73
CA GLU A 79 9.27 -18.22 -13.67
C GLU A 79 8.87 -17.33 -14.84
N ALA A 80 8.92 -17.82 -16.08
CA ALA A 80 8.56 -17.03 -17.27
C ALA A 80 7.10 -16.54 -17.21
N THR A 81 6.19 -17.39 -16.73
CA THR A 81 4.78 -17.04 -16.54
C THR A 81 4.60 -16.02 -15.42
N ALA A 82 5.37 -16.13 -14.32
CA ALA A 82 5.33 -15.17 -13.23
C ALA A 82 5.82 -13.78 -13.68
N MET A 83 6.97 -13.72 -14.35
CA MET A 83 7.53 -12.50 -14.92
C MET A 83 6.53 -11.81 -15.86
N LEU A 84 6.05 -12.52 -16.89
CA LEU A 84 5.08 -11.97 -17.85
C LEU A 84 3.73 -11.60 -17.21
N ALA A 85 3.30 -12.33 -16.16
CA ALA A 85 2.10 -11.97 -15.44
C ALA A 85 2.25 -10.66 -14.68
N GLY A 86 3.42 -10.40 -14.06
CA GLY A 86 3.71 -9.11 -13.44
C GLY A 86 3.76 -7.99 -14.48
N ASP A 87 4.52 -8.21 -15.56
CA ASP A 87 4.71 -7.25 -16.66
C ASP A 87 3.40 -6.85 -17.33
N ALA A 88 2.42 -7.75 -17.42
CA ALA A 88 1.11 -7.47 -18.00
C ALA A 88 0.15 -6.76 -17.02
N LEU A 89 0.32 -6.93 -15.70
CA LEU A 89 -0.55 -6.31 -14.70
C LEU A 89 -0.28 -4.81 -14.56
N GLN A 90 0.98 -4.39 -14.69
CA GLN A 90 1.38 -2.98 -14.62
C GLN A 90 0.68 -2.10 -15.69
N PRO A 91 0.76 -2.38 -17.01
CA PRO A 91 0.04 -1.61 -18.02
C PRO A 91 -1.49 -1.76 -17.91
N LEU A 92 -1.99 -2.91 -17.46
CA LEU A 92 -3.42 -3.09 -17.22
C LEU A 92 -3.97 -2.12 -16.15
N ALA A 93 -3.17 -1.80 -15.12
CA ALA A 93 -3.54 -0.81 -14.12
C ALA A 93 -3.72 0.59 -14.74
N PHE A 94 -2.79 1.01 -15.61
CA PHE A 94 -2.90 2.29 -16.30
C PHE A 94 -4.01 2.31 -17.33
N GLN A 95 -4.28 1.18 -18.00
CA GLN A 95 -5.44 1.04 -18.89
C GLN A 95 -6.76 1.22 -18.13
N ALA A 96 -6.88 0.67 -16.92
CA ALA A 96 -8.05 0.87 -16.06
C ALA A 96 -8.26 2.35 -15.72
N LEU A 97 -7.20 3.07 -15.34
CA LEU A 97 -7.29 4.51 -15.09
C LEU A 97 -7.62 5.32 -16.35
N ALA A 98 -7.01 4.98 -17.49
CA ALA A 98 -7.22 5.69 -18.75
C ALA A 98 -8.68 5.59 -19.25
N GLY A 99 -9.37 4.48 -18.93
CA GLY A 99 -10.76 4.24 -19.32
C GLY A 99 -11.83 4.82 -18.39
N MET A 100 -11.45 5.56 -17.35
CA MET A 100 -12.41 6.10 -16.38
C MET A 100 -13.35 7.14 -17.00
N PRO A 101 -14.65 7.13 -16.66
CA PRO A 101 -15.63 8.10 -17.16
C PRO A 101 -15.56 9.43 -16.37
N VAL A 102 -14.38 10.04 -16.30
CA VAL A 102 -14.12 11.31 -15.60
C VAL A 102 -13.51 12.34 -16.54
N ALA A 103 -13.39 13.59 -16.08
CA ALA A 103 -12.72 14.63 -16.87
C ALA A 103 -11.26 14.23 -17.20
N PRO A 104 -10.77 14.47 -18.44
CA PRO A 104 -9.42 14.07 -18.84
C PRO A 104 -8.30 14.55 -17.89
N ALA A 105 -8.46 15.74 -17.30
CA ALA A 105 -7.52 16.28 -16.32
C ALA A 105 -7.41 15.42 -15.04
N LEU A 106 -8.49 14.76 -14.62
CA LEU A 106 -8.49 13.84 -13.48
C LEU A 106 -7.82 12.52 -13.85
N THR A 107 -8.05 12.01 -15.06
CA THR A 107 -7.36 10.83 -15.60
C THR A 107 -5.85 11.04 -15.63
N VAL A 108 -5.38 12.17 -16.14
CA VAL A 108 -3.94 12.50 -16.18
C VAL A 108 -3.35 12.55 -14.76
N GLN A 109 -4.03 13.22 -13.82
CA GLN A 109 -3.59 13.29 -12.43
C GLN A 109 -3.52 11.90 -11.78
N ALA A 110 -4.52 11.04 -12.02
CA ALA A 110 -4.56 9.68 -11.49
C ALA A 110 -3.42 8.82 -12.04
N VAL A 111 -3.19 8.88 -13.36
CA VAL A 111 -2.08 8.17 -14.01
C VAL A 111 -0.74 8.64 -13.47
N GLN A 112 -0.53 9.95 -13.35
CA GLN A 112 0.71 10.51 -12.80
C GLN A 112 0.95 10.06 -11.34
N ALA A 113 -0.07 10.14 -10.50
CA ALA A 113 0.03 9.73 -9.10
C ALA A 113 0.38 8.24 -8.96
N LEU A 114 -0.27 7.36 -9.74
CA LEU A 114 0.02 5.93 -9.71
C LEU A 114 1.40 5.61 -10.30
N ALA A 115 1.77 6.27 -11.41
CA ALA A 115 3.07 6.05 -12.05
C ALA A 115 4.23 6.44 -11.12
N GLN A 116 4.12 7.59 -10.45
CA GLN A 116 5.15 8.02 -9.49
C GLN A 116 5.24 7.08 -8.29
N ALA A 117 4.11 6.65 -7.74
CA ALA A 117 4.07 5.76 -6.60
C ALA A 117 4.54 4.32 -6.92
N ALA A 118 4.29 3.82 -8.13
CA ALA A 118 4.74 2.50 -8.54
C ALA A 118 6.20 2.50 -9.04
N GLY A 119 6.69 3.63 -9.55
CA GLY A 119 7.98 3.72 -10.25
C GLY A 119 9.22 3.81 -9.35
N SER A 120 10.32 4.28 -9.95
CA SER A 120 11.65 4.35 -9.32
C SER A 120 11.76 5.32 -8.14
N LEU A 121 10.88 6.32 -8.07
CA LEU A 121 10.80 7.24 -6.93
C LEU A 121 9.76 6.79 -5.88
N GLY A 122 9.19 5.61 -6.06
CA GLY A 122 8.22 4.99 -5.16
C GLY A 122 8.55 3.51 -4.96
N MET A 123 7.55 2.65 -5.10
CA MET A 123 7.59 1.23 -4.74
C MET A 123 8.78 0.48 -5.33
N VAL A 124 9.04 0.59 -6.64
CA VAL A 124 10.17 -0.12 -7.28
C VAL A 124 11.51 0.40 -6.78
N GLY A 125 11.64 1.71 -6.53
CA GLY A 125 12.85 2.26 -5.92
C GLY A 125 13.08 1.76 -4.50
N GLY A 126 12.00 1.68 -3.70
CA GLY A 126 12.07 1.11 -2.36
C GLY A 126 12.44 -0.38 -2.37
N GLN A 127 11.92 -1.14 -3.34
CA GLN A 127 12.32 -2.54 -3.54
C GLN A 127 13.79 -2.67 -3.91
N ALA A 128 14.30 -1.81 -4.80
CA ALA A 128 15.72 -1.83 -5.19
C ALA A 128 16.63 -1.57 -3.97
N ILE A 129 16.28 -0.58 -3.14
CA ILE A 129 17.01 -0.32 -1.90
C ILE A 129 16.97 -1.54 -0.96
N ASP A 130 15.81 -2.18 -0.79
CA ASP A 130 15.69 -3.39 0.07
C ASP A 130 16.59 -4.53 -0.44
N CYS A 131 16.58 -4.80 -1.74
CA CYS A 131 17.45 -5.83 -2.34
C CYS A 131 18.94 -5.50 -2.18
N ASP A 132 19.33 -4.24 -2.37
CA ASP A 132 20.73 -3.80 -2.23
C ASP A 132 21.19 -3.73 -0.76
N SER A 133 20.26 -3.71 0.20
CA SER A 133 20.55 -3.59 1.62
C SER A 133 20.71 -4.93 2.34
N VAL A 134 20.59 -6.05 1.64
CA VAL A 134 20.78 -7.39 2.23
C VAL A 134 22.21 -7.52 2.77
N GLY A 135 22.33 -7.72 4.09
CA GLY A 135 23.63 -7.81 4.78
C GLY A 135 24.32 -6.47 5.05
N ILE A 136 23.59 -5.34 4.92
CA ILE A 136 24.08 -3.99 5.20
C ILE A 136 23.26 -3.36 6.32
N ASP A 137 23.94 -2.80 7.33
CA ASP A 137 23.29 -2.01 8.37
C ASP A 137 22.81 -0.66 7.81
N LEU A 138 21.50 -0.45 7.80
CA LEU A 138 20.90 0.83 7.44
C LEU A 138 20.73 1.74 8.66
N THR A 139 20.96 3.03 8.44
CA THR A 139 20.56 4.06 9.40
C THR A 139 19.03 4.16 9.49
N ALA A 140 18.53 4.73 10.60
CA ALA A 140 17.10 4.99 10.80
C ALA A 140 16.44 5.75 9.65
N ASP A 141 17.16 6.70 9.06
CA ASP A 141 16.65 7.53 7.96
C ASP A 141 16.61 6.78 6.64
N GLN A 142 17.61 5.95 6.36
CA GLN A 142 17.62 5.08 5.16
C GLN A 142 16.52 4.03 5.24
N LEU A 143 16.30 3.43 6.41
CA LEU A 143 15.21 2.49 6.62
C LEU A 143 13.85 3.16 6.43
N ARG A 144 13.67 4.34 7.02
CA ARG A 144 12.45 5.16 6.82
C ARG A 144 12.21 5.50 5.36
N GLN A 145 13.26 5.87 4.63
CA GLN A 145 13.18 6.16 3.20
C GLN A 145 12.77 4.92 2.41
N MET A 146 13.44 3.79 2.62
CA MET A 146 13.15 2.52 1.95
C MET A 146 11.69 2.10 2.17
N HIS A 147 11.22 2.04 3.42
CA HIS A 147 9.84 1.65 3.72
C HIS A 147 8.80 2.67 3.22
N GLY A 148 9.11 3.96 3.33
CA GLY A 148 8.28 5.03 2.77
C GLY A 148 8.08 4.85 1.26
N MET A 149 9.10 4.39 0.56
CA MET A 149 9.06 4.08 -0.88
C MET A 149 8.37 2.73 -1.15
N LYS A 150 8.87 1.62 -0.59
CA LYS A 150 8.43 0.24 -0.85
C LYS A 150 6.95 0.02 -0.48
N THR A 151 6.55 0.49 0.69
CA THR A 151 5.20 0.25 1.23
C THR A 151 4.35 1.52 1.22
N GLY A 152 4.91 2.63 1.71
CA GLY A 152 4.18 3.88 1.94
C GLY A 152 3.64 4.51 0.66
N ALA A 153 4.43 4.55 -0.42
CA ALA A 153 4.07 5.25 -1.65
C ALA A 153 2.76 4.75 -2.27
N LEU A 154 2.54 3.42 -2.29
CA LEU A 154 1.33 2.85 -2.88
C LEU A 154 0.09 3.00 -1.97
N LEU A 155 0.27 3.00 -0.64
CA LEU A 155 -0.80 3.33 0.30
C LEU A 155 -1.22 4.79 0.15
N GLN A 156 -0.24 5.70 0.03
CA GLN A 156 -0.51 7.11 -0.20
C GLN A 156 -1.25 7.33 -1.52
N ALA A 157 -0.76 6.74 -2.61
CA ALA A 157 -1.43 6.81 -3.90
C ALA A 157 -2.86 6.28 -3.86
N SER A 158 -3.14 5.25 -3.07
CA SER A 158 -4.49 4.70 -2.91
C SER A 158 -5.46 5.75 -2.34
N VAL A 159 -5.05 6.47 -1.29
CA VAL A 159 -5.86 7.56 -0.71
C VAL A 159 -6.02 8.70 -1.71
N LEU A 160 -4.92 9.14 -2.35
CA LEU A 160 -4.95 10.27 -3.28
C LEU A 160 -5.81 9.98 -4.51
N LEU A 161 -5.76 8.76 -5.04
CA LEU A 161 -6.58 8.36 -6.17
C LEU A 161 -8.08 8.48 -5.87
N GLY A 162 -8.53 8.09 -4.67
CA GLY A 162 -9.93 8.26 -4.27
C GLY A 162 -10.39 9.73 -4.33
N GLY A 163 -9.57 10.66 -3.84
CA GLY A 163 -9.84 12.09 -3.92
C GLY A 163 -9.74 12.66 -5.35
N ILE A 164 -8.74 12.22 -6.13
CA ILE A 164 -8.53 12.67 -7.51
C ILE A 164 -9.72 12.29 -8.40
N VAL A 165 -10.13 11.01 -8.39
CA VAL A 165 -11.17 10.53 -9.32
C VAL A 165 -12.57 11.04 -8.99
N THR A 166 -12.76 11.54 -7.76
CA THR A 166 -13.99 12.21 -7.33
C THR A 166 -13.96 13.72 -7.56
N GLY A 167 -12.83 14.28 -8.00
CA GLY A 167 -12.69 15.71 -8.30
C GLY A 167 -12.61 16.59 -7.04
N THR A 168 -11.98 16.10 -5.98
CA THR A 168 -11.95 16.77 -4.69
C THR A 168 -11.28 18.16 -4.72
N GLY A 169 -11.74 19.07 -3.88
CA GLY A 169 -11.12 20.39 -3.68
C GLY A 169 -9.78 20.33 -2.94
N SER A 170 -9.02 21.44 -2.96
CA SER A 170 -7.67 21.55 -2.38
C SER A 170 -7.62 21.31 -0.87
N SER A 171 -8.63 21.77 -0.12
CA SER A 171 -8.71 21.57 1.34
C SER A 171 -8.81 20.08 1.70
N THR A 172 -9.75 19.37 1.08
CA THR A 172 -9.92 17.93 1.27
C THR A 172 -8.69 17.16 0.80
N ARG A 173 -8.10 17.54 -0.33
CA ARG A 173 -6.86 16.93 -0.82
C ARG A 173 -5.73 17.03 0.21
N SER A 174 -5.54 18.19 0.84
CA SER A 174 -4.53 18.37 1.88
C SER A 174 -4.79 17.49 3.11
N CYS A 175 -6.05 17.33 3.51
CA CYS A 175 -6.45 16.42 4.59
C CYS A 175 -6.09 14.96 4.24
N LEU A 176 -6.41 14.54 3.00
CA LEU A 176 -6.09 13.21 2.50
C LEU A 176 -4.57 12.96 2.41
N GLU A 177 -3.78 13.95 2.00
CA GLU A 177 -2.31 13.87 1.93
C GLU A 177 -1.69 13.68 3.33
N GLN A 178 -2.14 14.46 4.32
CA GLN A 178 -1.68 14.35 5.71
C GLN A 178 -2.06 12.99 6.32
N TYR A 179 -3.31 12.56 6.13
CA TYR A 179 -3.78 11.23 6.54
C TYR A 179 -2.92 10.13 5.92
N ALA A 180 -2.73 10.18 4.60
CA ALA A 180 -1.98 9.19 3.83
C ALA A 180 -0.53 9.03 4.30
N GLN A 181 0.14 10.14 4.62
CA GLN A 181 1.51 10.13 5.16
C GLN A 181 1.57 9.42 6.51
N ALA A 182 0.65 9.76 7.42
CA ALA A 182 0.61 9.18 8.76
C ALA A 182 0.32 7.66 8.71
N ILE A 183 -0.69 7.23 7.94
CA ILE A 183 -1.03 5.80 7.85
C ILE A 183 0.03 4.98 7.11
N GLY A 184 0.72 5.56 6.13
CA GLY A 184 1.77 4.88 5.39
C GLY A 184 2.94 4.50 6.29
N LEU A 185 3.34 5.43 7.17
CA LEU A 185 4.37 5.18 8.17
C LEU A 185 3.87 4.25 9.29
N ALA A 186 2.64 4.45 9.77
CA ALA A 186 2.05 3.61 10.81
C ALA A 186 1.95 2.14 10.38
N PHE A 187 1.62 1.89 9.11
CA PHE A 187 1.54 0.54 8.55
C PHE A 187 2.86 -0.22 8.72
N GLN A 188 3.99 0.44 8.42
CA GLN A 188 5.30 -0.17 8.58
C GLN A 188 5.68 -0.37 10.04
N VAL A 189 5.47 0.63 10.90
CA VAL A 189 5.76 0.51 12.33
C VAL A 189 5.00 -0.66 12.96
N VAL A 190 3.76 -0.92 12.51
CA VAL A 190 2.98 -2.09 12.93
C VAL A 190 3.57 -3.39 12.40
N ASP A 191 3.94 -3.46 11.12
CA ASP A 191 4.56 -4.68 10.55
C ASP A 191 5.85 -5.03 11.34
N ASP A 192 6.71 -4.05 11.62
CA ASP A 192 7.94 -4.25 12.40
C ASP A 192 7.67 -4.71 13.84
N ILE A 193 6.63 -4.19 14.49
CA ILE A 193 6.21 -4.64 15.82
C ILE A 193 5.70 -6.08 15.76
N LEU A 194 4.88 -6.41 14.74
CA LEU A 194 4.32 -7.76 14.58
C LEU A 194 5.40 -8.79 14.27
N ASP A 195 6.40 -8.44 13.46
CA ASP A 195 7.52 -9.35 13.13
C ASP A 195 8.34 -9.74 14.37
N VAL A 196 8.41 -8.87 15.38
CA VAL A 196 9.08 -9.16 16.66
C VAL A 196 8.18 -9.90 17.66
N THR A 197 6.85 -9.72 17.58
CA THR A 197 5.91 -10.17 18.62
C THR A 197 5.02 -11.36 18.23
N SER A 198 4.88 -11.65 16.94
CA SER A 198 3.94 -12.66 16.43
C SER A 198 4.65 -13.94 16.03
N ASP A 199 3.96 -15.08 16.16
CA ASP A 199 4.48 -16.37 15.72
C ASP A 199 4.33 -16.57 14.19
N THR A 200 5.12 -17.51 13.65
CA THR A 200 5.15 -17.83 12.22
C THR A 200 3.81 -18.25 11.65
N ALA A 201 2.97 -18.92 12.46
CA ALA A 201 1.67 -19.39 12.04
C ALA A 201 0.68 -18.24 11.81
N THR A 202 0.81 -17.14 12.58
CA THR A 202 -0.11 -15.99 12.53
C THR A 202 0.21 -15.05 11.35
N LEU A 203 1.48 -14.87 11.00
CA LEU A 203 1.90 -13.94 9.93
C LEU A 203 1.65 -14.47 8.50
N GLY A 204 1.46 -15.78 8.33
CA GLY A 204 1.13 -16.38 7.02
C GLY A 204 2.24 -16.27 5.96
N LYS A 205 3.47 -15.99 6.39
CA LYS A 205 4.72 -16.01 5.62
C LYS A 205 5.75 -16.84 6.40
N THR A 206 6.90 -17.14 5.80
CA THR A 206 8.03 -17.79 6.48
C THR A 206 8.61 -16.85 7.55
N ALA A 207 8.06 -16.87 8.78
CA ALA A 207 8.56 -15.98 9.83
C ALA A 207 9.95 -16.39 10.31
N GLY A 208 10.70 -15.38 10.75
CA GLY A 208 12.10 -15.52 11.13
C GLY A 208 13.09 -15.26 9.98
N LYS A 209 12.64 -15.01 8.73
CA LYS A 209 13.53 -14.57 7.64
C LYS A 209 14.23 -13.25 8.01
N ASP A 210 13.50 -12.25 8.50
CA ASP A 210 14.08 -10.94 8.84
C ASP A 210 15.03 -11.01 10.06
N ALA A 211 14.71 -11.84 11.06
CA ALA A 211 15.59 -12.11 12.20
C ALA A 211 16.83 -12.94 11.81
N ALA A 212 16.74 -13.77 10.77
CA ALA A 212 17.89 -14.50 10.21
C ALA A 212 18.74 -13.65 9.26
N CYS A 213 18.22 -12.50 8.81
CA CYS A 213 18.89 -11.59 7.87
C CYS A 213 19.37 -10.28 8.52
N ASP A 214 19.32 -10.15 9.85
CA ASP A 214 19.70 -8.94 10.61
C ASP A 214 19.08 -7.65 10.04
N LYS A 215 17.85 -7.72 9.52
CA LYS A 215 17.23 -6.53 8.90
C LYS A 215 16.94 -5.45 9.97
N PRO A 216 17.37 -4.20 9.76
CA PRO A 216 17.03 -3.11 10.67
C PRO A 216 15.52 -2.85 10.62
N THR A 217 14.88 -2.72 11.78
CA THR A 217 13.46 -2.42 11.95
C THR A 217 13.31 -1.20 12.87
N TYR A 218 12.13 -0.58 12.88
CA TYR A 218 11.81 0.46 13.87
C TYR A 218 12.00 -0.01 15.31
N VAL A 219 11.74 -1.29 15.59
CA VAL A 219 11.91 -1.87 16.93
C VAL A 219 13.39 -2.01 17.28
N THR A 220 14.24 -2.45 16.35
CA THR A 220 15.68 -2.57 16.62
C THR A 220 16.37 -1.21 16.73
N VAL A 221 15.88 -0.21 15.98
CA VAL A 221 16.47 1.14 15.96
C VAL A 221 15.99 2.03 17.12
N LEU A 222 14.68 2.02 17.43
CA LEU A 222 14.08 2.92 18.44
C LEU A 222 13.82 2.23 19.78
N GLY A 223 13.70 0.90 19.78
CA GLY A 223 13.18 0.14 20.91
C GLY A 223 11.64 0.05 20.91
N MET A 224 11.12 -1.05 21.46
CA MET A 224 9.69 -1.39 21.46
C MET A 224 8.78 -0.27 22.00
N ASP A 225 9.15 0.34 23.14
CA ASP A 225 8.33 1.38 23.77
C ASP A 225 8.25 2.65 22.92
N ALA A 226 9.37 3.06 22.31
CA ALA A 226 9.41 4.21 21.42
C ALA A 226 8.67 3.94 20.11
N SER A 227 8.74 2.72 19.56
CA SER A 227 7.94 2.31 18.39
C SER A 227 6.43 2.37 18.68
N ARG A 228 5.99 1.92 19.87
CA ARG A 228 4.58 2.03 20.30
C ARG A 228 4.14 3.48 20.48
N ALA A 229 4.98 4.33 21.05
CA ALA A 229 4.70 5.76 21.20
C ALA A 229 4.60 6.47 19.83
N LEU A 230 5.50 6.14 18.90
CA LEU A 230 5.45 6.64 17.52
C LEU A 230 4.16 6.20 16.83
N LEU A 231 3.77 4.93 16.97
CA LEU A 231 2.53 4.41 16.40
C LEU A 231 1.29 5.15 16.93
N ALA A 232 1.22 5.41 18.24
CA ALA A 232 0.14 6.19 18.84
C ALA A 232 0.12 7.63 18.32
N SER A 233 1.27 8.26 18.14
CA SER A 233 1.36 9.62 17.56
C SER A 233 0.88 9.66 16.10
N LEU A 234 1.26 8.66 15.28
CA LEU A 234 0.83 8.58 13.88
C LEU A 234 -0.67 8.32 13.77
N HIS A 235 -1.22 7.52 14.68
CA HIS A 235 -2.66 7.30 14.78
C HIS A 235 -3.41 8.60 15.06
N ASP A 236 -2.95 9.39 16.03
CA ASP A 236 -3.54 10.69 16.37
C ASP A 236 -3.43 11.70 15.23
N GLN A 237 -2.27 11.75 14.55
CA GLN A 237 -2.06 12.59 13.36
C GLN A 237 -3.04 12.21 12.24
N ALA A 238 -3.19 10.92 11.95
CA ALA A 238 -4.13 10.44 10.93
C ALA A 238 -5.57 10.86 11.27
N ARG A 239 -6.01 10.70 12.53
CA ARG A 239 -7.36 11.09 12.96
C ARG A 239 -7.57 12.60 12.92
N THR A 240 -6.58 13.36 13.36
CA THR A 240 -6.60 14.84 13.35
C THR A 240 -6.73 15.38 11.93
N ALA A 241 -6.01 14.79 10.97
CA ALA A 241 -6.09 15.18 9.56
C ALA A 241 -7.49 14.99 8.96
N LEU A 242 -8.32 14.10 9.51
CA LEU A 242 -9.67 13.83 9.04
C LEU A 242 -10.74 14.72 9.68
N LEU A 243 -10.44 15.44 10.77
CA LEU A 243 -11.42 16.29 11.47
C LEU A 243 -12.16 17.28 10.54
N PRO A 244 -11.49 17.96 9.58
CA PRO A 244 -12.17 18.90 8.68
C PRO A 244 -13.16 18.22 7.72
N LEU A 245 -13.02 16.92 7.47
CA LEU A 245 -13.90 16.15 6.59
C LEU A 245 -15.17 15.68 7.33
N GLY A 246 -15.14 15.68 8.66
CA GLY A 246 -16.29 15.30 9.48
C GLY A 246 -16.73 13.84 9.25
N PRO A 247 -18.03 13.54 9.35
CA PRO A 247 -18.55 12.16 9.31
C PRO A 247 -18.25 11.38 8.01
N SER A 248 -18.01 12.07 6.89
CA SER A 248 -17.70 11.40 5.61
C SER A 248 -16.37 10.63 5.66
N ALA A 249 -15.46 11.02 6.55
CA ALA A 249 -14.16 10.38 6.75
C ALA A 249 -14.19 9.22 7.76
N SER A 250 -15.35 8.84 8.30
CA SER A 250 -15.49 7.73 9.26
C SER A 250 -14.80 6.44 8.79
N ARG A 251 -14.96 6.06 7.52
CA ARG A 251 -14.31 4.86 6.96
C ARG A 251 -12.79 4.96 6.92
N LEU A 252 -12.23 6.16 6.72
CA LEU A 252 -10.77 6.36 6.79
C LEU A 252 -10.28 6.24 8.23
N ALA A 253 -11.05 6.74 9.20
CA ALA A 253 -10.75 6.56 10.62
C ALA A 253 -10.79 5.06 11.00
N ASP A 254 -11.82 4.32 10.56
CA ASP A 254 -11.94 2.88 10.80
C ASP A 254 -10.75 2.10 10.22
N ILE A 255 -10.28 2.47 9.01
CA ILE A 255 -9.10 1.85 8.40
C ILE A 255 -7.84 2.18 9.20
N ALA A 256 -7.69 3.40 9.72
CA ALA A 256 -6.55 3.75 10.57
C ALA A 256 -6.57 2.95 11.87
N ASP A 257 -7.73 2.83 12.52
CA ASP A 257 -7.94 2.03 13.72
C ASP A 257 -7.61 0.55 13.45
N TYR A 258 -8.04 0.02 12.30
CA TYR A 258 -7.68 -1.34 11.85
C TYR A 258 -6.18 -1.53 11.62
N ILE A 259 -5.51 -0.60 10.93
CA ILE A 259 -4.07 -0.70 10.65
C ILE A 259 -3.26 -0.72 11.93
N VAL A 260 -3.62 0.13 12.91
CA VAL A 260 -2.91 0.27 14.19
C VAL A 260 -3.22 -0.89 15.14
N GLY A 261 -4.45 -1.40 15.11
CA GLY A 261 -4.92 -2.46 16.02
C GLY A 261 -4.82 -3.89 15.48
N ARG A 262 -4.27 -4.10 14.28
CA ARG A 262 -4.19 -5.45 13.69
C ARG A 262 -3.19 -6.33 14.41
N ASP A 263 -3.51 -7.61 14.42
CA ASP A 263 -2.74 -8.71 15.02
C ASP A 263 -2.08 -9.63 13.97
N ARG A 264 -2.26 -9.33 12.67
CA ARG A 264 -1.76 -10.10 11.51
C ARG A 264 -1.77 -9.31 10.21
#